data_AF-A0A349PWN8-F1
#
_entry.id   AF-A0A349PWN8-F1
#
_cell.length_a   1.000
_cell.length_b   1.000
_cell.length_c   1.000
_cell.angle_alpha   90.00
_cell.angle_beta   90.00
_cell.angle_gamma   90.00
#
_symmetry.space_group_name_H-M   'P 1'
#
loop_
_entity.id
_entity.type
_entity.pdbx_description
1 polymer ?
#
loop_
_entity_poly.entity_id
_entity_poly.type
_entity_poly.pdbx_seq_one_letter_code
_entity_poly.pdbx_strand_id
1 'polypeptide(L)' 'MTYQQVLENARTCIGPYCKACNDCNGKVCRNTMPGPGAKGEGTGFIRNAEKWREICVNMDTICE' A
#
# COMPACT_ATOMS: atom_id res chain seq x y z
N MET A 1 -14.64 10.22 13.06
CA MET A 1 -13.64 9.13 13.12
C MET A 1 -12.36 9.65 12.48
N THR A 2 -11.27 9.68 13.22
CA THR A 2 -9.96 10.11 12.68
C THR A 2 -9.33 8.94 11.92
N TYR A 3 -8.38 9.25 11.02
CA TYR A 3 -7.64 8.21 10.30
C TYR A 3 -6.89 7.26 11.25
N GLN A 4 -6.37 7.78 12.36
CA GLN A 4 -5.71 6.99 13.40
C GLN A 4 -6.67 5.96 14.03
N GLN A 5 -7.89 6.35 14.36
CA GLN A 5 -8.91 5.44 14.91
C GLN A 5 -9.24 4.31 13.93
N VAL A 6 -9.26 4.59 12.62
CA VAL A 6 -9.45 3.54 11.60
C VAL A 6 -8.29 2.56 11.61
N LEU A 7 -7.04 3.03 11.65
CA LEU A 7 -5.87 2.16 11.67
C LEU A 7 -5.78 1.33 12.95
N GLU A 8 -6.11 1.90 14.10
CA GLU A 8 -6.16 1.17 15.38
C GLU A 8 -7.20 0.05 15.34
N ASN A 9 -8.41 0.35 14.88
CA ASN A 9 -9.46 -0.65 14.71
C ASN A 9 -9.07 -1.73 13.68
N ALA A 10 -8.41 -1.35 12.58
CA ALA A 10 -7.96 -2.30 11.57
C ALA A 10 -6.92 -3.29 12.15
N ARG A 11 -6.00 -2.83 13.01
CA ARG A 11 -4.97 -3.71 13.60
C ARG A 11 -5.54 -4.84 14.46
N THR A 12 -6.74 -4.70 15.00
CA THR A 12 -7.37 -5.74 15.83
C THR A 12 -8.07 -6.82 15.01
N CYS A 13 -8.48 -6.51 13.78
CA CYS A 13 -9.23 -7.42 12.92
C CYS A 13 -8.49 -7.85 11.64
N ILE A 14 -7.39 -7.19 11.29
CA ILE A 14 -6.58 -7.53 10.13
C ILE A 14 -5.69 -8.73 10.46
N GLY A 15 -5.65 -9.71 9.56
CA GLY A 15 -4.95 -10.98 9.79
C GLY A 15 -3.47 -10.83 10.18
N PRO A 16 -2.81 -11.94 10.57
CA PRO A 16 -1.56 -11.93 11.35
C PRO A 16 -0.37 -11.24 10.67
N TYR A 17 -0.39 -11.15 9.34
CA TYR A 17 0.74 -10.67 8.54
C TYR A 17 0.66 -9.17 8.20
N CYS A 18 -0.54 -8.58 8.10
CA CYS A 18 -0.67 -7.17 7.77
C CYS A 18 -0.37 -6.30 8.99
N LYS A 19 0.25 -5.14 8.77
CA LYS A 19 0.57 -4.17 9.83
C LYS A 19 -0.33 -2.93 9.84
N ALA A 20 -1.34 -2.90 8.98
CA ALA A 20 -2.22 -1.74 8.77
C ALA A 20 -1.40 -0.44 8.68
N CYS A 21 -0.48 -0.41 7.72
CA CYS A 21 0.38 0.75 7.49
C CYS A 21 -0.48 1.93 7.03
N ASN A 22 -0.01 3.14 7.32
CA ASN A 22 -0.54 4.38 6.77
C ASN A 22 -0.44 4.43 5.23
N ASP A 23 0.57 3.77 4.67
CA ASP A 23 0.80 3.65 3.23
C ASP A 23 1.13 2.20 2.88
N CYS A 24 0.35 1.60 1.99
CA CYS A 24 0.52 0.21 1.58
C CYS A 24 1.54 0.11 0.44
N ASN A 25 2.79 -0.20 0.79
CA ASN A 25 3.92 -0.27 -0.15
C ASN A 25 4.74 -1.56 -0.07
N GLY A 26 4.31 -2.54 0.73
CA GLY A 26 4.94 -3.87 0.83
C GLY A 26 6.23 -3.96 1.63
N LYS A 27 6.84 -2.84 2.05
CA LYS A 27 8.15 -2.84 2.73
C LYS A 27 8.12 -3.54 4.09
N VAL A 28 7.00 -3.46 4.80
CA VAL A 28 6.86 -4.01 6.15
C VAL A 28 6.42 -5.47 6.15
N CYS A 29 5.40 -5.83 5.36
CA CYS A 29 4.92 -7.21 5.29
C CYS A 29 5.80 -8.13 4.43
N ARG A 30 6.62 -7.58 3.52
CA ARG A 30 7.58 -8.33 2.69
C ARG A 30 6.94 -9.56 2.06
N ASN A 31 7.44 -10.76 2.35
CA ASN A 31 6.99 -12.02 1.74
C ASN A 31 6.05 -12.80 2.66
N THR A 32 5.58 -12.19 3.75
CA THR A 32 4.78 -12.87 4.77
C THR A 32 3.29 -12.88 4.46
N MET A 33 2.83 -12.12 3.46
CA MET A 33 1.42 -11.96 3.12
C MET A 33 1.17 -12.13 1.62
N PRO A 34 0.17 -12.90 1.17
CA PRO A 34 -0.23 -12.92 -0.24
C PRO A 34 -0.89 -11.58 -0.63
N GLY A 35 -0.55 -11.04 -1.80
CA GLY A 35 -1.13 -9.79 -2.33
C GLY A 35 -0.23 -8.57 -2.08
N PRO A 36 -0.39 -7.80 -0.99
CA PRO A 36 0.50 -6.68 -0.64
C PRO A 36 1.92 -7.11 -0.34
N GLY A 37 2.11 -8.41 -0.05
CA GLY A 37 3.42 -9.02 0.05
C GLY A 37 3.87 -9.63 -1.27
N ALA A 38 5.18 -9.64 -1.46
CA ALA A 38 5.79 -10.02 -2.73
C ALA A 38 6.11 -11.52 -2.79
N LYS A 39 6.08 -12.07 -4.00
CA LYS A 39 6.38 -13.48 -4.31
C LYS A 39 7.81 -13.57 -4.89
N GLY A 40 8.53 -14.66 -4.60
CA GLY A 40 9.92 -14.82 -5.03
C GLY A 40 10.87 -13.91 -4.26
N GLU A 41 11.69 -13.11 -4.96
CA GLU A 41 12.67 -12.15 -4.40
C GLU A 41 12.06 -11.07 -3.49
N GLY A 42 10.73 -10.98 -3.41
CA GLY A 42 10.10 -10.10 -2.44
C GLY A 42 10.03 -8.63 -2.82
N THR A 43 10.27 -8.31 -4.09
CA THR A 43 10.36 -6.93 -4.58
C THR A 43 9.20 -6.52 -5.49
N GLY A 44 8.36 -7.46 -5.96
CA GLY A 44 7.34 -7.19 -6.97
C GLY A 44 6.36 -6.07 -6.60
N PHE A 45 5.69 -6.19 -5.46
CA PHE A 45 4.74 -5.15 -5.00
C PHE A 45 5.45 -3.83 -4.66
N ILE A 46 6.62 -3.90 -4.03
CA ILE A 46 7.42 -2.70 -3.67
C ILE A 46 7.77 -1.90 -4.93
N ARG A 47 8.31 -2.55 -5.95
CA ARG A 47 8.68 -1.92 -7.23
C ARG A 47 7.47 -1.33 -7.95
N ASN A 48 6.34 -2.04 -7.94
CA ASN A 48 5.12 -1.54 -8.56
C ASN A 48 4.62 -0.29 -7.82
N ALA A 49 4.54 -0.33 -6.49
CA ALA A 49 4.11 0.81 -5.67
C ALA A 49 5.03 2.04 -5.84
N GLU A 50 6.34 1.83 -5.95
CA GLU A 50 7.31 2.90 -6.23
C GLU A 50 7.13 3.46 -7.65
N LYS A 51 6.97 2.60 -8.65
CA LYS A 51 6.83 3.03 -10.05
C LYS A 51 5.58 3.87 -10.32
N TRP A 52 4.46 3.53 -9.66
CA TRP A 52 3.22 4.31 -9.78
C TRP A 52 3.37 5.76 -9.32
N ARG A 53 4.30 6.04 -8.38
CA ARG A 53 4.54 7.40 -7.88
C ARG A 53 5.28 8.30 -8.88
N GLU A 54 5.91 7.71 -9.88
CA GLU A 54 6.59 8.45 -10.94
C GLU A 54 5.61 8.97 -12.01
N ILE A 55 4.36 8.48 -11.99
CA ILE A 55 3.34 8.81 -12.99
C ILE A 55 2.37 9.81 -12.38
N CYS A 56 2.28 11.00 -12.98
CA CYS A 56 1.33 12.02 -12.59
C CYS A 56 0.23 12.16 -13.65
N VAL A 57 -0.98 12.50 -13.23
CA VAL A 57 -2.04 12.89 -14.15
C VAL A 57 -1.73 14.30 -14.66
N ASN A 58 -1.63 14.46 -15.99
CA ASN A 58 -1.60 15.78 -16.59
C ASN A 58 -3.05 16.29 -16.70
N MET A 59 -3.46 17.09 -15.73
CA MET A 59 -4.81 17.64 -15.67
C MET A 59 -4.93 18.79 -16.68
N ASP A 60 -5.52 18.54 -17.85
CA ASP A 60 -5.95 19.60 -18.75
C ASP A 60 -7.39 19.97 -18.41
N THR A 61 -7.55 21.07 -17.67
CA THR A 61 -8.84 21.48 -17.09
C THR A 61 -9.54 22.57 -17.90
N ILE A 62 -8.91 23.08 -18.95
CA ILE A 62 -9.51 24.08 -19.84
C ILE A 62 -9.83 23.38 -21.16
N CYS A 63 -11.09 23.00 -21.30
CA CYS A 63 -11.65 22.46 -22.54
C CYS A 63 -12.58 23.52 -23.18
N GLU A 64 -12.75 23.50 -24.51
CA GLU A 64 -13.65 24.40 -25.25
C GLU A 64 -15.11 24.34 -24.78
#